data_AF-A0A3D5F0D5-F1
#
_entry.id   AF-A0A3D5F0D5-F1
#
_cell.length_a   1.000
_cell.length_b   1.000
_cell.length_c   1.000
_cell.angle_alpha   90.00
_cell.angle_beta   90.00
_cell.angle_gamma   90.00
#
_symmetry.space_group_name_H-M   'P 1'
#
loop_
_entity.id
_entity.type
_entity.pdbx_description
1 polymer ?
#
loop_
_entity_poly.entity_id
_entity_poly.type
_entity_poly.pdbx_seq_one_letter_code
_entity_poly.pdbx_strand_id
1 'polypeptide(L)'
;MAFGLVWAELLTADILVAGLLAIGLAAALAGAWISSRLCPTLSGAFLALAYLAKAVALPISVLMLLLVAIRSLRLGNDFRRVAMATLLTGIGFAVVAVPWVAALSSHHERLTFSNSGPINHATRGPSPGNRTLYQIIENVEPEPG
;
A
#
# COMPACT_ATOMS: atom_id res chain seq x y z
N MET A 1 -8.13 32.79 5.45
CA MET A 1 -7.05 32.00 4.81
C MET A 1 -6.40 30.97 5.74
N ALA A 2 -6.44 31.10 7.08
CA ALA A 2 -5.87 30.09 8.00
C ALA A 2 -6.61 28.75 8.03
N PHE A 3 -7.93 28.75 7.80
CA PHE A 3 -8.75 27.52 7.82
C PHE A 3 -8.28 26.49 6.77
N GLY A 4 -8.04 26.93 5.52
CA GLY A 4 -7.63 26.02 4.44
C GLY A 4 -6.26 25.36 4.66
N LEU A 5 -5.34 26.02 5.38
CA LEU A 5 -4.02 25.49 5.72
C LEU A 5 -4.12 24.39 6.80
N VAL A 6 -4.96 24.59 7.82
CA VAL A 6 -5.20 23.56 8.86
C VAL A 6 -5.91 22.34 8.27
N TRP A 7 -6.87 22.54 7.36
CA TRP A 7 -7.53 21.42 6.67
C TRP A 7 -6.58 20.70 5.70
N ALA A 8 -5.64 21.39 5.05
CA ALA A 8 -4.63 20.77 4.21
C ALA A 8 -3.61 19.93 5.02
N GLU A 9 -3.27 20.36 6.25
CA GLU A 9 -2.46 19.56 7.18
C GLU A 9 -3.23 18.39 7.81
N LEU A 10 -4.56 18.46 7.89
CA LEU A 10 -5.39 17.32 8.31
C LEU A 10 -5.72 16.38 7.14
N LEU A 11 -5.78 16.85 5.89
CA LEU A 11 -5.98 16.03 4.68
C LEU A 11 -4.72 15.25 4.28
N THR A 12 -3.96 14.78 5.26
CA THR A 12 -2.77 13.96 5.02
C THR A 12 -3.22 12.63 4.44
N ALA A 13 -2.48 12.14 3.44
CA ALA A 13 -2.70 10.83 2.81
C ALA A 13 -2.84 9.69 3.85
N ASP A 14 -2.32 9.87 5.06
CA ASP A 14 -2.43 8.92 6.18
C ASP A 14 -3.87 8.66 6.64
N ILE A 15 -4.77 9.65 6.64
CA ILE A 15 -6.20 9.43 7.01
C ILE A 15 -6.89 8.57 5.96
N LEU A 16 -6.61 8.84 4.68
CA LEU A 16 -7.15 8.06 3.56
C LEU A 16 -6.64 6.62 3.59
N VAL A 17 -5.33 6.43 3.84
CA VAL A 17 -4.71 5.11 4.02
C VAL A 17 -5.34 4.37 5.20
N ALA A 18 -5.50 5.02 6.36
CA ALA A 18 -6.11 4.40 7.53
C ALA A 18 -7.56 3.95 7.26
N GLY A 19 -8.36 4.80 6.60
CA GLY A 19 -9.73 4.46 6.22
C GLY A 19 -9.80 3.28 5.23
N LEU A 20 -8.99 3.30 4.19
CA LEU A 20 -8.94 2.22 3.19
C LEU A 20 -8.46 0.89 3.79
N LEU A 21 -7.43 0.93 4.65
CA LEU A 21 -6.96 -0.25 5.38
C LEU A 21 -8.05 -0.78 6.32
N ALA A 22 -8.76 0.10 7.04
CA ALA A 22 -9.83 -0.31 7.94
C ALA A 22 -10.98 -1.00 7.17
N ILE A 23 -11.39 -0.45 6.01
CA ILE A 23 -12.42 -1.05 5.17
C ILE A 23 -11.96 -2.40 4.61
N GLY A 24 -10.72 -2.46 4.09
CA GLY A 24 -10.13 -3.70 3.57
C GLY A 24 -10.05 -4.79 4.64
N LEU A 25 -9.63 -4.42 5.86
CA LEU A 25 -9.55 -5.33 7.00
C LEU A 25 -10.94 -5.77 7.49
N ALA A 26 -11.91 -4.86 7.56
CA ALA A 26 -13.28 -5.20 7.95
C ALA A 26 -13.89 -6.22 6.98
N ALA A 27 -13.69 -6.04 5.66
CA ALA A 27 -14.10 -7.00 4.65
C ALA A 27 -13.37 -8.35 4.80
N ALA A 28 -12.08 -8.35 5.16
CA ALA A 28 -11.31 -9.58 5.40
C ALA A 28 -11.73 -10.32 6.68
N LEU A 29 -12.17 -9.60 7.71
CA LEU A 29 -12.64 -10.18 8.98
C LEU A 29 -14.09 -10.69 8.91
N ALA A 30 -14.87 -10.26 7.92
CA ALA A 30 -16.24 -10.70 7.72
C ALA A 30 -16.29 -12.20 7.37
N GLY A 31 -17.28 -12.92 7.88
CA GLY A 31 -17.48 -14.35 7.53
C GLY A 31 -17.70 -14.57 6.03
N ALA A 32 -18.17 -13.54 5.32
CA ALA A 32 -18.31 -13.52 3.86
C ALA A 32 -16.97 -13.61 3.11
N TRP A 33 -15.83 -13.34 3.77
CA TRP A 33 -14.49 -13.44 3.17
C TRP A 33 -14.16 -14.86 2.70
N ILE A 34 -14.59 -15.87 3.47
CA ILE A 34 -14.37 -17.29 3.14
C ILE A 34 -15.55 -17.87 2.36
N SER A 35 -16.76 -17.34 2.58
CA SER A 35 -18.00 -17.86 2.00
C SER A 35 -18.28 -17.34 0.58
N SER A 36 -17.77 -16.16 0.22
CA SER A 36 -18.03 -15.51 -1.07
C SER A 36 -16.74 -15.24 -1.85
N ARG A 37 -16.86 -15.07 -3.18
CA ARG A 37 -15.73 -14.69 -4.04
C ARG A 37 -15.54 -13.17 -4.16
N LEU A 38 -16.62 -12.41 -3.97
CA LEU A 38 -16.63 -10.96 -4.12
C LEU A 38 -15.99 -10.24 -2.91
N CYS A 39 -16.24 -10.74 -1.70
CA CYS A 39 -15.71 -10.12 -0.49
C CYS A 39 -14.16 -10.15 -0.40
N PRO A 40 -13.46 -11.29 -0.66
CA PRO A 40 -12.00 -11.31 -0.67
C PRO A 40 -11.41 -10.43 -1.78
N THR A 41 -12.02 -10.41 -2.98
CA THR A 41 -11.55 -9.56 -4.08
C THR A 41 -11.71 -8.07 -3.77
N LEU A 42 -12.85 -7.66 -3.20
CA LEU A 42 -13.07 -6.28 -2.74
C LEU A 42 -12.10 -5.87 -1.62
N SER A 43 -11.87 -6.76 -0.65
CA SER A 43 -10.87 -6.54 0.40
C SER A 43 -9.49 -6.24 -0.20
N GLY A 44 -9.06 -7.06 -1.16
CA GLY A 44 -7.80 -6.87 -1.89
C GLY A 44 -7.74 -5.53 -2.64
N ALA A 45 -8.84 -5.14 -3.29
CA ALA A 45 -8.93 -3.87 -3.99
C ALA A 45 -8.79 -2.66 -3.05
N PHE A 46 -9.43 -2.68 -1.88
CA PHE A 46 -9.28 -1.60 -0.87
C PHE A 46 -7.86 -1.52 -0.30
N LEU A 47 -7.21 -2.66 -0.07
CA LEU A 47 -5.81 -2.71 0.35
C LEU A 47 -4.88 -2.16 -0.74
N ALA A 48 -5.16 -2.44 -2.02
CA ALA A 48 -4.39 -1.87 -3.12
C ALA A 48 -4.59 -0.35 -3.26
N LEU A 49 -5.81 0.15 -3.07
CA LEU A 49 -6.07 1.59 -3.01
C LEU A 49 -5.29 2.26 -1.88
N ALA A 50 -5.17 1.61 -0.71
CA ALA A 50 -4.32 2.11 0.36
C ALA A 50 -2.84 2.17 -0.05
N TYR A 51 -2.36 1.17 -0.80
CA TYR A 51 -1.00 1.17 -1.37
C TYR A 51 -0.79 2.32 -2.37
N LEU A 52 -1.74 2.55 -3.28
CA LEU A 52 -1.70 3.67 -4.22
C LEU A 52 -1.67 5.03 -3.50
N ALA A 53 -2.35 5.16 -2.35
CA ALA A 53 -2.30 6.36 -1.53
C ALA A 53 -0.95 6.55 -0.84
N LYS A 54 -0.33 5.46 -0.35
CA LYS A 54 1.01 5.51 0.26
C LYS A 54 1.69 4.14 0.18
N ALA A 55 2.92 4.12 -0.33
CA ALA A 55 3.69 2.89 -0.52
C ALA A 55 3.89 2.05 0.76
N VAL A 56 3.92 2.70 1.93
CA VAL A 56 4.03 2.04 3.25
C VAL A 56 2.85 1.09 3.53
N ALA A 57 1.70 1.29 2.87
CA ALA A 57 0.53 0.43 3.06
C ALA A 57 0.68 -0.98 2.44
N LEU A 58 1.66 -1.22 1.56
CA LEU A 58 1.90 -2.55 0.97
C LEU A 58 2.32 -3.58 2.03
N PRO A 59 3.42 -3.39 2.80
CA PRO A 59 3.81 -4.35 3.83
C PRO A 59 2.73 -4.50 4.92
N ILE A 60 2.00 -3.42 5.23
CA ILE A 60 0.88 -3.47 6.18
C ILE A 60 -0.25 -4.35 5.66
N SER A 61 -0.62 -4.20 4.39
CA SER A 61 -1.67 -5.02 3.74
C SER A 61 -1.32 -6.50 3.72
N VAL A 62 -0.06 -6.83 3.42
CA VAL A 62 0.46 -8.20 3.45
C VAL A 62 0.38 -8.78 4.86
N LEU A 63 0.82 -8.01 5.87
CA LEU A 63 0.76 -8.42 7.27
C LEU A 63 -0.69 -8.65 7.72
N MET A 64 -1.62 -7.75 7.36
CA MET A 64 -3.04 -7.90 7.67
C MET A 64 -3.63 -9.17 7.05
N LEU A 65 -3.34 -9.43 5.77
CA LEU A 65 -3.81 -10.64 5.09
C LEU A 65 -3.29 -11.92 5.76
N LEU A 66 -2.01 -11.92 6.15
CA LEU A 66 -1.38 -13.05 6.85
C LEU A 66 -2.07 -13.30 8.21
N LEU A 67 -2.31 -12.24 9.00
CA LEU A 67 -2.98 -12.33 10.29
C LEU A 67 -4.41 -12.85 10.16
N VAL A 68 -5.15 -12.39 9.15
CA VAL A 68 -6.52 -12.86 8.88
C VAL A 68 -6.51 -14.33 8.43
N ALA A 69 -5.57 -14.74 7.58
CA ALA A 69 -5.43 -16.14 7.17
C ALA A 69 -5.09 -17.05 8.36
N ILE A 70 -4.13 -16.67 9.20
CA ILE A 70 -3.76 -17.42 10.42
C ILE A 70 -4.95 -17.51 11.38
N ARG A 71 -5.64 -16.39 11.63
CA ARG A 71 -6.86 -16.37 12.46
C ARG A 71 -7.92 -17.33 11.91
N SER A 72 -8.14 -17.30 10.60
CA SER A 72 -9.16 -18.14 9.95
C SER A 72 -8.86 -19.63 10.07
N LEU A 73 -7.58 -20.02 9.96
CA LEU A 73 -7.13 -21.38 10.21
C LEU A 73 -7.29 -21.78 11.68
N ARG A 74 -6.96 -20.90 12.62
CA ARG A 74 -7.13 -21.14 14.07
C ARG A 74 -8.60 -21.29 14.49
N LEU A 75 -9.53 -20.66 13.76
CA LEU A 75 -10.97 -20.81 13.96
C LEU A 75 -11.53 -22.12 13.37
N GLY A 76 -10.69 -22.99 12.80
CA GLY A 76 -11.09 -24.30 12.30
C GLY A 76 -11.63 -24.29 10.86
N ASN A 77 -11.44 -23.22 10.10
CA ASN A 77 -11.85 -23.20 8.69
C ASN A 77 -10.94 -24.06 7.81
N ASP A 78 -11.52 -24.67 6.77
CA ASP A 78 -10.79 -25.48 5.79
C ASP A 78 -9.61 -24.71 5.17
N PHE A 79 -8.41 -25.33 5.20
CA PHE A 79 -7.21 -24.75 4.60
C PHE A 79 -7.41 -24.35 3.14
N ARG A 80 -8.12 -25.19 2.35
CA ARG A 80 -8.39 -24.92 0.93
C ARG A 80 -9.24 -23.67 0.73
N ARG A 81 -10.22 -23.41 1.60
CA ARG A 81 -11.09 -22.22 1.51
C ARG A 81 -10.31 -20.96 1.90
N VAL A 82 -9.49 -21.05 2.95
CA VAL A 82 -8.62 -19.95 3.36
C VAL A 82 -7.59 -19.63 2.27
N ALA A 83 -6.94 -20.64 1.70
CA ALA A 83 -5.99 -20.46 0.60
C ALA A 83 -6.66 -19.80 -0.62
N MET A 84 -7.89 -20.21 -0.97
CA MET A 84 -8.65 -19.60 -2.07
C MET A 84 -9.03 -18.15 -1.77
N ALA A 85 -9.49 -17.83 -0.56
CA ALA A 85 -9.82 -16.46 -0.16
C ALA A 85 -8.57 -15.56 -0.17
N THR A 86 -7.43 -16.07 0.31
CA THR A 86 -6.14 -15.37 0.23
C THR A 86 -5.72 -15.13 -1.21
N LEU A 87 -5.83 -16.13 -2.08
CA LEU A 87 -5.52 -15.99 -3.51
C LEU A 87 -6.42 -14.94 -4.18
N LEU A 88 -7.73 -14.99 -3.93
CA LEU A 88 -8.69 -14.01 -4.45
C LEU A 88 -8.41 -12.59 -3.94
N THR A 89 -8.00 -12.46 -2.68
CA THR A 89 -7.56 -11.17 -2.11
C THR A 89 -6.30 -10.67 -2.81
N GLY A 90 -5.33 -11.54 -3.06
CA GLY A 90 -4.14 -11.22 -3.84
C GLY A 90 -4.46 -10.81 -5.29
N ILE A 91 -5.40 -11.48 -5.94
CA ILE A 91 -5.87 -11.13 -7.29
C ILE A 91 -6.54 -9.74 -7.29
N GLY A 92 -7.44 -9.49 -6.33
CA GLY A 92 -8.09 -8.18 -6.20
C GLY A 92 -7.09 -7.05 -5.97
N PHE A 93 -6.04 -7.32 -5.17
CA PHE A 93 -4.95 -6.39 -4.97
C PHE A 93 -4.14 -6.15 -6.26
N ALA A 94 -3.74 -7.22 -6.94
CA ALA A 94 -2.93 -7.16 -8.14
C ALA A 94 -3.63 -6.42 -9.29
N VAL A 95 -4.93 -6.66 -9.51
CA VAL A 95 -5.69 -5.98 -10.58
C VAL A 95 -5.67 -4.46 -10.42
N VAL A 96 -5.64 -3.96 -9.19
CA VAL A 96 -5.62 -2.51 -8.90
C VAL A 96 -4.20 -1.96 -8.85
N ALA A 97 -3.26 -2.68 -8.24
CA ALA A 97 -1.88 -2.22 -8.06
C ALA A 97 -1.02 -2.36 -9.32
N VAL A 98 -1.15 -3.48 -10.05
CA VAL A 98 -0.28 -3.82 -11.20
C VAL A 98 -0.36 -2.80 -12.33
N PRO A 99 -1.53 -2.29 -12.76
CA PRO A 99 -1.57 -1.29 -13.83
C PRO A 99 -0.74 -0.04 -13.52
N TRP A 100 -0.80 0.43 -12.27
CA TRP A 100 -0.04 1.59 -11.84
C TRP A 100 1.46 1.29 -11.73
N VAL A 101 1.83 0.14 -11.15
CA VAL A 101 3.24 -0.29 -11.06
C VAL A 101 3.84 -0.51 -12.45
N ALA A 102 3.08 -1.09 -13.38
CA ALA A 102 3.52 -1.30 -14.76
C ALA A 102 3.70 0.04 -15.51
N ALA A 103 2.79 0.99 -15.32
CA ALA A 103 2.91 2.34 -15.89
C ALA A 103 4.11 3.10 -15.33
N LEU A 104 4.41 2.96 -14.03
CA LEU A 104 5.61 3.55 -13.43
C LEU A 104 6.88 2.88 -13.95
N SER A 105 6.85 1.56 -14.08
CA SER A 105 8.00 0.75 -14.48
C SER A 105 8.40 0.97 -15.93
N SER A 106 7.43 1.15 -16.84
CA SER A 106 7.71 1.48 -18.25
C SER A 106 8.38 2.84 -18.41
N HIS A 107 8.11 3.78 -17.50
CA HIS A 107 8.68 5.13 -17.56
C HIS A 107 10.08 5.24 -16.91
N HIS A 108 10.46 4.30 -16.05
CA HIS A 108 11.73 4.33 -15.30
C HIS A 108 12.70 3.20 -15.70
N GLU A 109 12.35 2.36 -16.68
CA GLU A 109 13.11 1.18 -17.13
C GLU A 109 13.54 0.21 -16.00
N ARG A 110 12.90 0.33 -14.82
CA ARG A 110 13.17 -0.48 -13.62
C ARG A 110 11.86 -0.78 -12.89
N LEU A 111 11.81 -1.89 -12.16
CA LEU A 111 10.66 -2.25 -11.32
C LEU A 111 10.61 -1.36 -10.08
N THR A 112 9.96 -0.21 -10.20
CA THR A 112 9.88 0.79 -9.13
C THR A 112 8.58 0.61 -8.34
N PHE A 113 8.66 -0.10 -7.20
CA PHE A 113 7.53 -0.26 -6.27
C PHE A 113 7.27 0.99 -5.40
N SER A 114 8.30 1.84 -5.20
CA SER A 114 8.22 3.14 -4.51
C SER A 114 9.55 3.91 -4.63
N ASN A 115 9.50 5.21 -4.93
CA ASN A 115 10.68 6.11 -4.85
C ASN A 115 10.85 6.78 -3.46
N SER A 116 10.01 6.43 -2.48
CA SER A 116 9.95 7.14 -1.19
C SER A 116 11.17 6.88 -0.29
N GLY A 117 11.80 5.70 -0.42
CA GLY A 117 12.96 5.31 0.39
C GLY A 117 14.19 6.17 0.11
N PRO A 118 14.66 6.26 -1.15
CA PRO A 118 15.79 7.10 -1.53
C PRO A 118 15.56 8.59 -1.22
N ILE A 119 14.37 9.11 -1.47
CA ILE A 119 14.03 10.52 -1.23
C ILE A 119 14.04 10.86 0.27
N ASN A 120 13.49 9.99 1.13
CA ASN A 120 13.54 10.21 2.58
C ASN A 120 14.96 10.06 3.15
N HIS A 121 15.79 9.18 2.57
CA HIS A 121 17.17 9.01 3.00
C HIS A 121 18.05 10.19 2.56
N ALA A 122 17.83 10.71 1.35
CA ALA A 122 18.48 11.92 0.84
C ALA A 122 18.07 13.19 1.62
N THR A 123 16.84 13.23 2.14
CA THR A 123 16.35 14.36 2.94
C THR A 123 16.89 14.37 4.38
N ARG A 124 17.30 13.22 4.93
CA ARG A 124 17.83 13.11 6.31
C ARG A 124 19.34 12.86 6.41
N GLY A 125 20.05 12.82 5.29
CA GLY A 125 21.52 12.81 5.26
C GLY A 125 22.13 14.13 5.77
N PRO A 126 23.44 14.17 6.08
CA PRO A 126 24.11 15.38 6.57
C PRO A 126 23.87 16.53 5.59
N SER A 127 23.36 17.65 6.12
CA SER A 127 22.85 18.79 5.37
C SER A 127 23.77 19.17 4.20
N PRO A 128 23.34 18.99 2.94
CA PRO A 128 24.06 19.57 1.83
C PRO A 128 23.76 21.07 1.90
N GLY A 129 24.71 21.83 2.45
CA GLY A 129 24.55 23.24 2.75
C GLY A 129 23.85 24.02 1.64
N ASN A 130 22.94 24.93 2.03
CA ASN A 130 22.16 25.85 1.19
C ASN A 130 21.58 25.31 -0.13
N ARG A 131 21.39 23.99 -0.29
CA ARG A 131 20.71 23.41 -1.46
C ARG A 131 19.22 23.38 -1.19
N THR A 132 18.45 23.86 -2.15
CA THR A 132 16.98 23.76 -2.10
C THR A 132 16.54 22.32 -2.32
N LEU A 133 15.40 21.93 -1.76
CA LEU A 133 14.88 20.55 -1.77
C LEU A 133 14.75 19.98 -3.21
N TYR A 134 14.48 20.85 -4.19
CA TYR A 134 14.47 20.51 -5.62
C TYR A 134 15.86 20.08 -6.14
N GLN A 135 16.93 20.76 -5.74
CA GLN A 135 18.29 20.43 -6.16
C GLN A 135 18.81 19.12 -5.55
N ILE A 136 18.26 18.70 -4.41
CA ILE A 136 18.58 17.39 -3.82
C ILE A 136 17.94 16.29 -4.65
N ILE A 137 16.66 16.42 -4.98
CA ILE A 137 15.90 15.42 -5.77
C ILE A 137 16.48 15.27 -7.18
N GLU A 138 16.90 16.37 -7.81
CA GLU A 138 17.46 16.35 -9.18
C GLU A 138 18.88 15.75 -9.23
N ASN A 139 19.67 15.87 -8.16
CA ASN A 139 21.05 15.35 -8.08
C ASN A 139 21.16 14.03 -7.31
N VAL A 140 20.05 13.35 -6.97
CA VAL A 140 20.13 11.94 -6.54
C VAL A 140 20.40 11.11 -7.79
N GLU A 141 21.67 11.06 -8.18
CA GLU A 141 22.13 10.03 -9.10
C GLU A 141 21.98 8.68 -8.36
N PRO A 142 21.20 7.73 -8.88
CA PRO A 142 20.98 6.46 -8.20
C PRO A 142 22.32 5.73 -8.11
N GLU A 143 22.85 5.55 -6.90
CA GLU A 143 24.09 4.80 -6.73
C GLU A 143 23.96 3.43 -7.41
N PRO A 144 24.97 3.01 -8.18
CA PRO A 144 24.98 1.70 -8.79
C PRO A 144 25.15 0.63 -7.71
N GLY A 145 24.11 -0.21 -7.57
CA GLY A 145 24.15 -1.63 -7.20
C GLY A 145 24.96 -2.03 -5.98
#